data_AF-A0A6G3X0Z9-F1
#
_entry.id   AF-A0A6G3X0Z9-F1
#
_cell.length_a   1.000
_cell.length_b   1.000
_cell.length_c   1.000
_cell.angle_alpha   90.00
_cell.angle_beta   90.00
_cell.angle_gamma   90.00
#
_symmetry.space_group_name_H-M   'P 1'
#
loop_
_entity.id
_entity.type
_entity.pdbx_description
1 polymer ?
#
loop_
_entity_poly.entity_id
_entity_poly.type
_entity_poly.pdbx_seq_one_letter_code
_entity_poly.pdbx_strand_id
1 'polypeptide(L)' 'MDVATEAEAVAAIDAPVSQGEPILQVRNLVKHFPLTQGVLFKKQIGAVKAVDGISFDLYAGETLGIVGESGCG' A
#
# COMPACT_ATOMS: atom_id res chain seq x y z
N MET A 1 -12.96 -1.17 -32.79
CA MET A 1 -11.83 -1.49 -31.91
C MET A 1 -11.42 -0.25 -31.14
N ASP A 2 -11.87 0.00 -29.93
CA ASP A 2 -13.26 0.11 -29.45
C ASP A 2 -13.20 1.17 -28.34
N VAL A 3 -13.43 2.42 -28.71
CA VAL A 3 -13.41 3.56 -27.78
C VAL A 3 -14.54 3.44 -26.72
N ALA A 4 -15.59 2.68 -27.03
CA ALA A 4 -16.71 2.43 -26.11
C ALA A 4 -16.29 1.64 -24.86
N THR A 5 -15.36 0.68 -24.98
CA THR A 5 -14.91 -0.16 -23.86
C THR A 5 -14.01 0.57 -22.86
N GLU A 6 -13.20 1.53 -23.31
CA GLU A 6 -12.39 2.35 -22.38
C GLU A 6 -13.26 3.30 -21.56
N ALA A 7 -14.26 3.93 -22.19
CA ALA A 7 -15.16 4.85 -21.49
C ALA A 7 -16.00 4.15 -20.43
N GLU A 8 -16.50 2.94 -20.71
CA GLU A 8 -17.21 2.12 -19.71
C GLU A 8 -16.28 1.66 -18.58
N ALA A 9 -15.03 1.30 -18.87
CA ALA A 9 -14.06 0.92 -17.84
C ALA A 9 -13.74 2.09 -16.91
N VAL A 10 -13.55 3.30 -17.46
CA VAL A 10 -13.31 4.51 -16.67
C VAL A 10 -14.52 4.85 -15.80
N ALA A 11 -15.74 4.76 -16.34
CA ALA A 11 -16.95 5.01 -15.58
C ALA A 11 -17.19 3.99 -14.45
N ALA A 12 -16.80 2.73 -14.65
CA ALA A 12 -16.87 1.71 -13.61
C ALA A 12 -15.88 1.95 -12.45
N ILE A 13 -14.73 2.58 -12.73
CA ILE A 13 -13.74 2.97 -11.71
C ILE A 13 -14.26 4.15 -10.86
N ASP A 14 -15.01 5.06 -11.49
CA ASP A 14 -15.47 6.31 -10.86
C ASP A 14 -16.81 6.15 -10.10
N ALA A 15 -17.44 4.98 -10.19
CA ALA A 15 -18.70 4.71 -9.50
C ALA A 15 -18.48 4.62 -7.97
N PRO A 16 -19.25 5.36 -7.15
CA PRO A 16 -19.11 5.35 -5.71
C PRO A 16 -19.50 3.98 -5.14
N VAL A 17 -18.57 3.36 -4.42
CA VAL A 17 -18.74 2.06 -3.78
C VAL A 17 -19.61 2.21 -2.53
N SER A 18 -20.66 1.40 -2.37
CA SER A 18 -21.49 1.44 -1.15
C SER A 18 -20.66 0.97 0.05
N GLN A 19 -20.42 1.87 1.00
CA GLN A 19 -19.56 1.61 2.16
C GLN A 19 -20.28 0.68 3.16
N GLY A 20 -20.11 -0.64 2.96
CA GLY A 20 -20.46 -1.69 3.93
C GLY A 20 -19.38 -1.86 5.00
N GLU A 21 -19.27 -3.05 5.59
CA GLU A 21 -18.12 -3.37 6.44
C GLU A 21 -16.84 -3.47 5.57
N PRO A 22 -15.70 -2.90 6.00
CA PRO A 22 -14.46 -3.00 5.25
C PRO A 22 -14.00 -4.45 5.14
N ILE A 23 -13.55 -4.83 3.95
CA ILE A 23 -13.04 -6.19 3.68
C ILE A 23 -11.59 -6.36 4.12
N LEU A 24 -10.85 -5.25 4.25
CA LEU A 24 -9.51 -5.21 4.82
C LEU A 24 -9.37 -3.96 5.67
N GLN A 25 -8.93 -4.13 6.92
CA GLN A 25 -8.59 -3.06 7.83
C GLN A 25 -7.11 -3.16 8.19
N VAL A 26 -6.36 -2.11 7.90
CA VAL A 26 -4.96 -1.97 8.31
C VAL A 26 -4.87 -0.87 9.36
N ARG A 27 -4.22 -1.16 10.48
CA ARG A 27 -4.06 -0.23 11.60
C ARG A 27 -2.61 -0.20 12.05
N ASN A 28 -2.03 1.00 12.09
CA ASN A 28 -0.67 1.26 12.57
C ASN A 28 0.39 0.28 12.04
N LEU A 29 0.32 -0.04 10.74
CA LEU A 29 1.26 -0.95 10.12
C LEU A 29 2.66 -0.34 10.16
N VAL A 30 3.61 -1.10 10.69
CA VAL A 30 5.02 -0.69 10.82
C VAL A 30 5.90 -1.82 10.30
N LYS A 31 6.85 -1.45 9.42
CA LYS A 31 7.91 -2.34 8.95
C LYS A 31 9.22 -1.59 8.92
N HIS A 32 10.08 -1.88 9.89
CA HIS A 32 11.44 -1.33 9.95
C HIS A 32 12.46 -2.45 9.73
N PHE A 33 13.42 -2.20 8.85
CA PHE A 33 14.52 -3.12 8.55
C PHE A 33 15.80 -2.65 9.25
N PRO A 34 16.42 -3.45 10.13
CA PRO A 34 17.61 -3.03 10.85
C PRO A 34 18.80 -2.91 9.90
N LEU A 35 19.56 -1.82 10.05
CA LEU A 35 20.85 -1.63 9.41
C LEU A 35 21.94 -2.11 10.37
N THR A 36 22.72 -3.10 9.94
CA THR A 36 23.80 -3.70 10.74
C THR A 36 25.17 -3.45 10.12
N GLN A 37 26.17 -3.17 10.94
CA GLN A 37 27.56 -2.98 10.52
C GLN A 37 28.48 -3.96 11.27
N GLY A 38 29.53 -4.45 10.59
CA GLY A 38 30.53 -5.36 11.13
C GLY A 38 30.44 -6.78 10.56
N VAL A 39 31.60 -7.37 10.23
CA VAL A 39 31.71 -8.69 9.57
C VAL A 39 31.75 -9.85 10.55
N LEU A 40 32.41 -9.69 11.70
CA LEU A 40 32.52 -10.73 12.74
C LEU A 40 31.51 -10.53 13.87
N PHE A 41 31.18 -9.28 14.18
CA PHE A 41 30.12 -8.90 15.14
C PHE A 41 29.21 -7.88 14.47
N LYS A 42 27.93 -8.25 14.25
CA LYS A 42 26.93 -7.37 13.66
C LYS A 42 26.36 -6.45 14.73
N LYS A 43 26.68 -5.15 14.68
CA LYS A 43 26.06 -4.13 15.54
C LYS A 43 24.97 -3.41 14.76
N GLN A 44 23.78 -3.27 15.35
CA GLN A 44 22.72 -2.45 14.77
C GLN A 44 23.10 -0.96 14.91
N ILE A 45 23.11 -0.27 13.78
CA ILE A 45 23.48 1.15 13.67
C ILE A 45 22.29 2.05 13.33
N GLY A 46 21.15 1.47 12.95
CA GLY A 46 19.93 2.18 12.62
C GLY A 46 18.87 1.24 12.08
N ALA A 47 17.81 1.80 11.51
CA ALA A 47 16.79 1.05 10.78
C ALA A 47 16.25 1.88 9.62
N VAL A 48 15.99 1.23 8.48
CA VAL A 48 15.22 1.78 7.38
C VAL A 48 13.75 1.60 7.72
N LYS A 49 13.01 2.70 7.80
CA LYS A 49 11.56 2.70 8.00
C LYS A 49 10.85 2.54 6.66
N ALA A 50 10.66 1.30 6.23
CA ALA A 50 9.96 1.01 4.97
C ALA A 50 8.45 1.31 5.07
N VAL A 51 7.86 1.02 6.22
CA VAL A 51 6.47 1.40 6.53
C VAL A 51 6.44 1.95 7.95
N ASP A 52 5.82 3.10 8.19
CA ASP A 52 5.80 3.75 9.50
C ASP A 52 4.40 4.27 9.86
N GLY A 53 3.60 3.41 10.49
CA GLY A 53 2.33 3.81 11.13
C GLY A 53 1.16 3.99 10.15
N ILE A 54 1.11 3.23 9.06
CA ILE A 54 0.05 3.39 8.05
C ILE A 54 -1.26 2.74 8.53
N SER A 55 -2.38 3.44 8.38
CA SER A 55 -3.73 2.94 8.65
C SER A 55 -4.67 3.27 7.48
N PHE A 56 -5.41 2.28 7.00
CA PHE A 56 -6.44 2.47 5.98
C PHE A 56 -7.47 1.34 6.05
N ASP A 57 -8.61 1.58 5.40
CA ASP A 57 -9.65 0.59 5.15
C ASP A 57 -9.79 0.39 3.65
N LEU A 58 -10.14 -0.83 3.25
CA LEU A 58 -10.51 -1.16 1.87
C LEU A 58 -11.88 -1.81 1.91
N TYR A 59 -12.81 -1.25 1.14
CA TYR A 59 -14.20 -1.71 1.07
C TYR A 59 -14.45 -2.58 -0.16
N ALA A 60 -15.53 -3.36 -0.12
CA ALA A 60 -15.87 -4.27 -1.21
C ALA A 60 -16.22 -3.50 -2.50
N GLY A 61 -15.42 -3.68 -3.56
CA GLY A 61 -15.58 -2.98 -4.84
C GLY A 61 -14.63 -1.81 -5.04
N GLU A 62 -13.84 -1.44 -4.03
CA GLU A 62 -12.76 -0.46 -4.17
C GLU A 62 -11.51 -1.09 -4.77
N THR A 63 -10.78 -0.30 -5.55
CA THR A 63 -9.43 -0.64 -6.00
C THR A 63 -8.44 0.30 -5.33
N LEU A 64 -7.53 -0.24 -4.52
CA LEU A 64 -6.44 0.51 -3.90
C LEU A 64 -5.16 0.37 -4.73
N GLY A 65 -4.71 1.47 -5.32
CA GLY A 65 -3.39 1.57 -5.95
C GLY A 65 -2.34 2.04 -4.95
N ILE A 66 -1.27 1.28 -4.79
CA ILE A 66 -0.08 1.71 -4.04
C ILE A 66 1.00 2.09 -5.04
N VAL A 67 1.56 3.29 -4.91
CA VAL A 67 2.60 3.82 -5.80
C VAL A 67 3.78 4.31 -4.96
N GLY A 68 4.98 4.19 -5.52
CA GLY A 68 6.19 4.64 -4.86
C GLY A 68 7.44 4.48 -5.72
N GLU A 69 8.49 5.20 -5.34
CA GLU A 69 9.81 5.10 -5.96
C GLU A 69 10.47 3.75 -5.63
N SER A 70 11.50 3.38 -6.41
CA SER A 70 12.24 2.14 -6.18
C SER A 70 12.81 2.09 -4.76
N GLY A 71 12.34 1.11 -3.98
CA GLY A 71 12.81 0.88 -2.60
C GLY A 71 12.11 1.70 -1.52
N CYS A 72 10.97 2.35 -1.80
CA CYS A 72 10.21 3.10 -0.79
C CYS A 72 9.68 2.23 0.36
N GLY A 73 9.49 0.93 0.10
CA GLY A 73 8.80 0.02 1.02
C GLY A 73 7.50 -0.46 0.44
#